data_AF-T0N5M8-F1
#
_entry.id   AF-T0N5M8-F1
#
_cell.length_a   1.000
_cell.length_b   1.000
_cell.length_c   1.000
_cell.angle_alpha   90.00
_cell.angle_beta   90.00
_cell.angle_gamma   90.00
#
_symmetry.space_group_name_H-M   'P 1'
#
loop_
_entity.id
_entity.type
_entity.pdbx_description
1 polymer ?
#
loop_
_entity_poly.entity_id
_entity_poly.type
_entity_poly.pdbx_seq_one_letter_code
_entity_poly.pdbx_strand_id
1 'polypeptide(L)'
;MSNSYKNLGLTPEIPMDRLFYCLSSPIRLEIIRILSGGSKTVNGISELLNSSQPSVSTHLNILSEYGFVNEFPYGREVFYKLIPERVEFLTTYLDDMAGNHKMPETTKKSNNNASFSKCRRCYDHLAGHDGVMLLKTFLLKKWLKQVNDKPEFDLTDKGEIIMMRLGVKIPVKRRHGRIFAYGCRDLTEKEFHLGGSLGSEVMKALIGGGFISLHENSRIITVIKPIKDWIEV
;
A
#
# COMPACT_ATOMS: atom_id res chain seq x y z
N MET A 1 -28.00 -1.05 -12.11
CA MET A 1 -27.54 -0.78 -10.73
C MET A 1 -27.74 -2.05 -9.90
N SER A 2 -26.80 -2.99 -9.99
CA SER A 2 -27.00 -4.38 -9.54
C SER A 2 -26.64 -4.58 -8.06
N ASN A 3 -27.67 -4.80 -7.25
CA ASN A 3 -27.88 -5.75 -6.13
C ASN A 3 -26.72 -6.36 -5.28
N SER A 4 -25.45 -5.96 -5.38
CA SER A 4 -24.35 -6.53 -4.55
C SER A 4 -24.12 -5.79 -3.23
N TYR A 5 -24.62 -4.57 -3.07
CA TYR A 5 -24.34 -3.71 -1.91
C TYR A 5 -25.17 -4.01 -0.65
N LYS A 6 -26.25 -4.79 -0.78
CA LYS A 6 -27.15 -5.13 0.34
C LYS A 6 -26.55 -6.14 1.34
N ASN A 7 -25.56 -6.93 0.94
CA ASN A 7 -25.05 -8.04 1.76
C ASN A 7 -23.95 -7.65 2.77
N LEU A 8 -23.48 -6.40 2.78
CA LEU A 8 -22.37 -5.95 3.64
C LEU A 8 -22.81 -5.21 4.91
N GLY A 9 -24.13 -5.13 5.20
CA GLY A 9 -24.63 -4.41 6.40
C GLY A 9 -24.33 -2.90 6.42
N LEU A 10 -23.78 -2.37 5.33
CA LEU A 10 -23.56 -0.94 5.11
C LEU A 10 -24.90 -0.29 4.76
N THR A 11 -25.19 0.86 5.36
CA THR A 11 -26.31 1.72 4.94
C THR A 11 -26.21 1.94 3.42
N PRO A 12 -27.15 1.41 2.62
CA PRO A 12 -27.05 1.43 1.18
C PRO A 12 -27.66 2.74 0.66
N GLU A 13 -27.04 3.90 0.90
CA GLU A 13 -27.62 5.19 0.46
C GLU A 13 -26.68 6.40 0.38
N ILE A 14 -25.38 6.30 0.71
CA ILE A 14 -24.48 7.46 0.65
C ILE A 14 -23.88 7.58 -0.76
N PRO A 15 -24.14 8.68 -1.50
CA PRO A 15 -23.56 8.91 -2.82
C PRO A 15 -22.02 8.93 -2.81
N MET A 16 -21.38 8.52 -3.91
CA MET A 16 -19.92 8.45 -4.00
C MET A 16 -19.22 9.80 -3.86
N ASP A 17 -19.78 10.86 -4.43
CA ASP A 17 -19.30 12.24 -4.27
C ASP A 17 -19.30 12.67 -2.80
N ARG A 18 -20.30 12.25 -2.03
CA ARG A 18 -20.40 12.48 -0.58
C ARG A 18 -19.31 11.71 0.18
N LEU A 19 -19.05 10.46 -0.18
CA LEU A 19 -17.93 9.71 0.39
C LEU A 19 -16.58 10.38 0.11
N PHE A 20 -16.36 10.86 -1.12
CA PHE A 20 -15.14 11.62 -1.45
C PHE A 20 -15.04 12.95 -0.69
N TYR A 21 -16.16 13.66 -0.51
CA TYR A 21 -16.22 14.86 0.32
C TYR A 21 -15.87 14.57 1.80
N CYS A 22 -16.33 13.44 2.34
CA CYS A 22 -15.90 12.99 3.65
C CYS A 22 -14.39 12.73 3.66
N LEU A 23 -13.83 12.07 2.66
CA LEU A 23 -12.40 11.77 2.61
C LEU A 23 -11.50 12.95 2.23
N SER A 24 -12.05 14.07 1.73
CA SER A 24 -11.30 15.27 1.36
C SER A 24 -10.87 16.12 2.58
N SER A 25 -10.36 15.47 3.64
CA SER A 25 -9.80 16.11 4.82
C SER A 25 -8.55 15.35 5.29
N PRO A 26 -7.39 16.02 5.40
CA PRO A 26 -6.15 15.38 5.88
C PRO A 26 -6.31 14.71 7.25
N ILE A 27 -7.02 15.37 8.18
CA ILE A 27 -7.22 14.83 9.53
C ILE A 27 -8.09 13.57 9.51
N ARG A 28 -9.17 13.54 8.71
CA ARG A 28 -10.03 12.35 8.62
C ARG A 28 -9.30 11.15 7.99
N LEU A 29 -8.48 11.39 6.97
CA LEU A 29 -7.62 10.35 6.39
C LEU A 29 -6.62 9.80 7.41
N GLU A 30 -6.04 10.67 8.24
CA GLU A 30 -5.10 10.27 9.26
C GLU A 30 -5.77 9.48 10.40
N ILE A 31 -6.99 9.85 10.79
CA ILE A 31 -7.82 9.07 11.74
C ILE A 31 -8.10 7.67 11.20
N ILE A 32 -8.52 7.55 9.93
CA ILE A 32 -8.71 6.25 9.25
C ILE A 32 -7.41 5.43 9.30
N ARG A 33 -6.26 6.06 9.02
CA ARG A 33 -4.95 5.41 9.08
C ARG A 33 -4.64 4.89 10.49
N ILE A 34 -4.86 5.70 11.53
CA ILE A 34 -4.66 5.29 12.93
C ILE A 34 -5.54 4.09 13.28
N LEU A 35 -6.83 4.15 12.93
CA LEU A 35 -7.81 3.12 13.25
C LEU A 35 -7.63 1.83 12.45
N SER A 36 -6.93 1.88 11.31
CA SER A 36 -6.50 0.66 10.59
C SER A 36 -5.52 -0.20 11.42
N GLY A 37 -4.83 0.39 12.39
CA GLY A 37 -3.94 -0.31 13.33
C GLY A 37 -4.64 -0.86 14.58
N GLY A 38 -5.97 -0.71 14.69
CA GLY A 38 -6.77 -1.17 15.83
C GLY A 38 -7.58 -0.05 16.48
N SER A 39 -8.56 -0.43 17.30
CA SER A 39 -9.48 0.51 17.95
C SER A 39 -8.75 1.44 18.92
N LYS A 40 -9.17 2.70 18.98
CA LYS A 40 -8.58 3.76 19.82
C LYS A 40 -9.67 4.64 20.41
N THR A 41 -9.41 5.23 21.59
CA THR A 41 -10.29 6.24 22.19
C THR A 41 -10.05 7.62 21.56
N VAL A 42 -10.96 8.57 21.76
CA VAL A 42 -10.79 9.97 21.30
C VAL A 42 -9.49 10.56 21.85
N ASN A 43 -9.19 10.33 23.14
CA ASN A 43 -7.95 10.81 23.74
C ASN A 43 -6.72 10.20 23.06
N GLY A 44 -6.71 8.89 22.85
CA GLY A 44 -5.59 8.22 22.18
C GLY A 44 -5.38 8.69 20.73
N ILE A 45 -6.45 9.02 20.00
CA ILE A 45 -6.34 9.60 18.65
C ILE A 45 -5.83 11.05 18.71
N SER A 46 -6.31 11.83 19.68
CA SER A 46 -5.92 13.23 19.89
C SER A 46 -4.43 13.38 20.19
N GLU A 47 -3.89 12.50 21.05
CA GLU A 47 -2.46 12.43 21.35
C GLU A 47 -1.62 12.12 20.10
N LEU A 48 -2.05 11.14 19.29
CA LEU A 48 -1.33 10.76 18.06
C LEU A 48 -1.35 11.84 16.98
N LEU A 49 -2.41 12.65 16.94
CA LEU A 49 -2.58 13.74 15.97
C LEU A 49 -2.06 15.09 16.46
N ASN A 50 -1.61 15.18 17.71
CA ASN A 50 -1.31 16.45 18.40
C ASN A 50 -2.44 17.48 18.20
N SER A 51 -3.69 17.04 18.36
CA SER A 51 -4.91 17.82 18.10
C SER A 51 -5.82 17.79 19.34
N SER A 52 -6.73 18.76 19.45
CA SER A 52 -7.66 18.82 20.58
C SER A 52 -8.74 17.73 20.47
N GLN A 53 -9.18 17.19 21.61
CA GLN A 53 -10.26 16.20 21.66
C GLN A 53 -11.55 16.69 20.97
N PRO A 54 -12.02 17.95 21.18
CA PRO A 54 -13.19 18.45 20.47
C PRO A 54 -13.03 18.40 18.94
N SER A 55 -11.85 18.75 18.42
CA SER A 55 -11.57 18.70 16.98
C SER A 55 -11.60 17.26 16.46
N VAL A 56 -10.99 16.31 17.18
CA VAL A 56 -11.00 14.90 16.80
C VAL A 56 -12.41 14.33 16.84
N SER A 57 -13.20 14.65 17.87
CA SER A 57 -14.61 14.24 17.97
C SER A 57 -15.43 14.73 16.77
N THR A 58 -15.25 15.99 16.33
CA THR A 58 -15.92 16.49 15.12
C THR A 58 -15.58 15.64 13.89
N HIS A 59 -14.32 15.26 13.71
CA HIS A 59 -13.91 14.42 12.59
C HIS A 59 -14.45 12.99 12.69
N LEU A 60 -14.48 12.41 13.89
CA LEU A 60 -15.03 11.08 14.14
C LEU A 60 -16.53 11.03 13.89
N ASN A 61 -17.28 12.06 14.28
CA ASN A 61 -18.71 12.15 14.00
C ASN A 61 -18.97 12.14 12.48
N ILE A 62 -18.23 12.95 11.71
CA ILE A 62 -18.33 12.96 10.24
C ILE A 62 -17.94 11.58 9.68
N LEU A 63 -16.88 10.94 10.17
CA LEU A 63 -16.51 9.60 9.70
C LEU A 63 -17.58 8.54 10.04
N SER A 64 -18.24 8.68 11.18
CA SER A 64 -19.32 7.79 11.65
C SER A 64 -20.58 7.95 10.79
N GLU A 65 -20.99 9.19 10.52
CA GLU A 65 -22.12 9.52 9.63
C GLU A 65 -21.94 8.91 8.23
N TYR A 66 -20.70 8.88 7.73
CA TYR A 66 -20.37 8.32 6.42
C TYR A 66 -20.02 6.82 6.49
N GLY A 67 -20.15 6.23 7.66
CA GLY A 67 -19.98 4.81 7.92
C GLY A 67 -18.55 4.30 7.71
N PHE A 68 -17.53 5.13 7.93
CA PHE A 68 -16.13 4.72 7.94
C PHE A 68 -15.69 4.18 9.30
N VAL A 69 -16.32 4.62 10.38
CA VAL A 69 -16.00 4.18 11.75
C VAL A 69 -17.27 3.84 12.51
N ASN A 70 -17.15 2.97 13.50
CA ASN A 70 -18.15 2.78 14.53
C ASN A 70 -17.54 3.07 15.91
N GLU A 71 -18.40 3.34 16.87
CA GLU A 71 -18.04 3.50 18.26
C GLU A 71 -18.64 2.38 19.12
N PHE A 72 -17.93 2.00 20.17
CA PHE A 72 -18.43 1.05 21.15
C PHE A 72 -17.87 1.39 22.54
N PRO A 73 -18.68 1.24 23.59
CA PRO A 73 -18.23 1.46 24.95
C PRO A 73 -17.33 0.31 25.42
N TYR A 74 -16.25 0.64 26.13
CA TYR A 74 -15.43 -0.33 26.85
C TYR A 74 -14.96 0.27 28.18
N GLY A 75 -15.58 -0.18 29.28
CA GLY A 75 -15.36 0.42 30.59
C GLY A 75 -15.92 1.85 30.66
N ARG A 76 -15.07 2.81 31.01
CA ARG A 76 -15.44 4.25 31.12
C ARG A 76 -15.14 5.05 29.85
N GLU A 77 -14.59 4.41 28.83
CA GLU A 77 -14.17 5.07 27.59
C GLU A 77 -14.96 4.55 26.39
N VAL A 78 -15.08 5.40 25.37
CA VAL A 78 -15.63 5.04 24.07
C VAL A 78 -14.48 4.80 23.11
N PHE A 79 -14.48 3.63 22.47
CA PHE A 79 -13.52 3.25 21.46
C PHE A 79 -14.12 3.41 20.08
N TYR A 80 -13.32 3.92 19.16
CA TYR A 80 -13.63 3.97 17.74
C TYR A 80 -12.88 2.86 17.02
N LYS A 81 -13.53 2.25 16.03
CA LYS A 81 -12.93 1.26 15.14
C LYS A 81 -13.35 1.53 13.70
N LEU A 82 -12.43 1.24 12.79
CA LEU A 82 -12.69 1.31 11.36
C LEU A 82 -13.69 0.23 10.94
N ILE A 83 -14.64 0.57 10.07
CA ILE A 83 -15.56 -0.36 9.42
C ILE A 83 -14.88 -0.86 8.12
N PRO A 84 -14.35 -2.09 8.06
CA PRO A 84 -13.58 -2.56 6.91
C PRO A 84 -14.40 -2.57 5.61
N GLU A 85 -15.68 -2.91 5.72
CA GLU A 85 -16.60 -3.05 4.58
C GLU A 85 -16.74 -1.73 3.80
N ARG A 86 -16.69 -0.58 4.50
CA ARG A 86 -16.76 0.74 3.85
C ARG A 86 -15.50 1.03 3.03
N VAL A 87 -14.35 0.61 3.54
CA VAL A 87 -13.07 0.74 2.83
C VAL A 87 -13.05 -0.18 1.62
N GLU A 88 -13.52 -1.42 1.77
CA GLU A 88 -13.63 -2.40 0.67
C GLU A 88 -14.57 -1.92 -0.45
N PHE A 89 -15.69 -1.31 -0.09
CA PHE A 89 -16.61 -0.69 -1.04
C PHE A 89 -15.93 0.40 -1.87
N LEU A 90 -15.18 1.31 -1.21
CA LEU A 90 -14.45 2.37 -1.90
C LEU A 90 -13.36 1.80 -2.82
N THR A 91 -12.60 0.80 -2.36
CA THR A 91 -11.58 0.17 -3.20
C THR A 91 -12.21 -0.50 -4.42
N THR A 92 -13.35 -1.17 -4.26
CA THR A 92 -14.06 -1.82 -5.37
C THR A 92 -14.55 -0.79 -6.39
N TYR A 93 -15.11 0.32 -5.93
CA TYR A 93 -15.56 1.41 -6.81
C TYR A 93 -14.39 2.06 -7.55
N LEU A 94 -13.27 2.30 -6.88
CA LEU A 94 -12.07 2.85 -7.51
C LEU A 94 -11.45 1.88 -8.51
N ASP A 95 -11.46 0.57 -8.23
CA ASP A 95 -11.03 -0.47 -9.16
C ASP A 95 -11.89 -0.47 -10.42
N ASP A 96 -13.22 -0.39 -10.28
CA ASP A 96 -14.15 -0.30 -11.41
C ASP A 96 -13.91 0.97 -12.24
N MET A 97 -13.76 2.14 -11.60
CA MET A 97 -13.42 3.40 -12.26
C MET A 97 -12.06 3.36 -13.00
N ALA A 98 -11.09 2.63 -12.46
CA ALA A 98 -9.78 2.45 -13.08
C ALA A 98 -9.80 1.46 -14.26
N GLY A 99 -10.96 0.89 -14.60
CA GLY A 99 -11.08 -0.16 -15.62
C GLY A 99 -10.53 -1.51 -15.16
N ASN A 100 -10.25 -1.67 -13.86
CA ASN A 100 -9.83 -2.93 -13.25
C ASN A 100 -11.07 -3.78 -12.96
N HIS A 101 -11.83 -4.15 -13.99
CA HIS A 101 -12.97 -5.06 -13.84
C HIS A 101 -12.50 -6.41 -13.30
N LYS A 102 -12.79 -6.70 -12.02
CA LYS A 102 -12.96 -8.08 -11.57
C LYS A 102 -14.40 -8.51 -11.87
N MET A 103 -14.67 -8.85 -13.12
CA MET A 103 -15.83 -9.67 -13.45
C MET A 103 -15.46 -11.16 -13.44
N PRO A 104 -16.42 -12.07 -13.17
CA PRO A 104 -16.16 -13.49 -13.01
C PRO A 104 -15.54 -14.07 -14.28
N GLU A 105 -14.60 -15.00 -14.11
CA GLU A 105 -13.95 -15.75 -15.17
C GLU A 105 -14.96 -16.31 -16.18
N THR A 106 -15.18 -15.63 -17.30
CA THR A 106 -15.60 -16.26 -18.55
C THR A 106 -15.08 -15.47 -19.75
N THR A 107 -14.16 -16.12 -20.46
CA THR A 107 -13.90 -16.00 -21.90
C THR A 107 -13.40 -14.67 -22.50
N LYS A 108 -12.12 -14.78 -22.94
CA LYS A 108 -11.51 -14.29 -24.19
C LYS A 108 -11.00 -12.84 -24.26
N LYS A 109 -9.66 -12.79 -24.35
CA LYS A 109 -8.79 -11.91 -25.15
C LYS A 109 -9.40 -10.57 -25.60
N SER A 110 -8.91 -9.48 -25.02
CA SER A 110 -8.77 -8.22 -25.75
C SER A 110 -7.57 -7.43 -25.22
N ASN A 111 -6.62 -7.19 -26.11
CA ASN A 111 -5.58 -6.17 -25.96
C ASN A 111 -6.26 -4.79 -25.96
N ASN A 112 -5.91 -3.90 -25.02
CA ASN A 112 -5.43 -2.57 -25.38
C ASN A 112 -4.94 -1.76 -24.17
N ASN A 113 -3.91 -0.96 -24.47
CA ASN A 113 -3.03 -0.24 -23.57
C ASN A 113 -3.67 1.01 -22.97
N ALA A 114 -4.00 0.94 -21.69
CA ALA A 114 -3.95 2.08 -20.77
C ALA A 114 -3.42 1.56 -19.44
N SER A 115 -2.13 1.21 -19.43
CA SER A 115 -1.48 0.56 -18.30
C SER A 115 -1.36 1.58 -17.17
N PHE A 116 -2.31 1.61 -16.23
CA PHE A 116 -1.98 1.98 -14.86
C PHE A 116 -0.71 1.18 -14.52
N SER A 117 0.39 1.88 -14.25
CA SER A 117 1.64 1.23 -13.89
C SER A 117 1.34 0.28 -12.75
N LYS A 118 1.60 -0.99 -12.99
CA LYS A 118 1.55 -2.07 -12.00
C LYS A 118 2.58 -1.86 -10.88
N CYS A 119 3.44 -0.85 -11.01
CA CYS A 119 4.33 -0.28 -10.00
C CYS A 119 3.65 0.82 -9.16
N ARG A 120 3.93 0.82 -7.85
CA ARG A 120 3.70 1.96 -6.95
C ARG A 120 4.77 2.06 -5.88
N ARG A 121 4.81 3.17 -5.14
CA ARG A 121 5.75 3.33 -4.01
C ARG A 121 5.07 2.93 -2.70
N CYS A 122 5.63 1.95 -1.99
CA CYS A 122 5.29 1.67 -0.59
C CYS A 122 6.40 2.30 0.26
N TYR A 123 6.12 3.44 0.88
CA TYR A 123 7.11 4.31 1.53
C TYR A 123 8.26 4.74 0.64
N ASP A 124 9.40 4.05 0.69
CA ASP A 124 10.60 4.34 -0.08
C ASP A 124 11.08 3.15 -0.92
N HIS A 125 10.27 2.11 -1.07
CA HIS A 125 10.56 0.95 -1.92
C HIS A 125 9.46 0.69 -2.95
N LEU A 126 9.83 -0.06 -4.00
CA LEU A 126 8.94 -0.44 -5.09
C LEU A 126 7.92 -1.50 -4.61
N ALA A 127 6.65 -1.31 -4.97
CA ALA A 127 5.53 -2.17 -4.65
C ALA A 127 4.58 -2.31 -5.85
N GLY A 128 3.48 -3.04 -5.66
CA GLY A 128 2.62 -3.51 -6.74
C GLY A 128 3.21 -4.72 -7.45
N HIS A 129 2.54 -5.16 -8.50
CA HIS A 129 2.89 -6.38 -9.23
C HIS A 129 4.37 -6.42 -9.64
N ASP A 130 4.94 -5.33 -10.15
CA ASP A 130 6.35 -5.32 -10.55
C ASP A 130 7.31 -5.37 -9.35
N GLY A 131 6.94 -4.77 -8.21
CA GLY A 131 7.70 -4.89 -6.96
C GLY A 131 7.68 -6.31 -6.39
N VAL A 132 6.53 -6.99 -6.49
CA VAL A 132 6.39 -8.42 -6.13
C VAL A 132 7.19 -9.29 -7.08
N MET A 133 7.10 -9.04 -8.39
CA MET A 133 7.83 -9.80 -9.40
C MET A 133 9.34 -9.64 -9.26
N LEU A 134 9.85 -8.45 -8.96
CA LEU A 134 11.27 -8.25 -8.67
C LEU A 134 11.75 -9.12 -7.52
N LEU A 135 11.02 -9.14 -6.38
CA LEU A 135 11.41 -9.98 -5.25
C LEU A 135 11.42 -11.46 -5.65
N LYS A 136 10.36 -11.93 -6.32
CA LYS A 136 10.27 -13.31 -6.81
C LYS A 136 11.44 -13.65 -7.73
N THR A 137 11.80 -12.76 -8.66
CA THR A 137 12.93 -12.96 -9.57
C THR A 137 14.28 -12.97 -8.84
N PHE A 138 14.49 -12.08 -7.85
CA PHE A 138 15.73 -12.09 -7.07
C PHE A 138 15.93 -13.38 -6.29
N LEU A 139 14.86 -13.93 -5.72
CA LEU A 139 14.90 -15.23 -5.05
C LEU A 139 15.14 -16.37 -6.05
N LEU A 140 14.40 -16.37 -7.17
CA LEU A 140 14.53 -17.40 -8.22
C LEU A 140 15.95 -17.43 -8.83
N LYS A 141 16.53 -16.26 -9.10
CA LYS A 141 17.90 -16.13 -9.61
C LYS A 141 18.99 -16.34 -8.55
N LYS A 142 18.61 -16.61 -7.29
CA LYS A 142 19.48 -16.77 -6.12
C LYS A 142 20.36 -15.54 -5.84
N TRP A 143 19.85 -14.35 -6.11
CA TRP A 143 20.52 -13.09 -5.73
C TRP A 143 20.23 -12.74 -4.28
N LEU A 144 19.03 -13.09 -3.81
CA LEU A 144 18.65 -13.06 -2.41
C LEU A 144 18.49 -14.47 -1.86
N LYS A 145 18.73 -14.63 -0.57
CA LYS A 145 18.39 -15.81 0.21
C LYS A 145 17.62 -15.40 1.45
N GLN A 146 16.65 -16.21 1.84
CA GLN A 146 15.96 -16.04 3.12
C GLN A 146 16.88 -16.50 4.26
N VAL A 147 16.95 -15.72 5.34
CA VAL A 147 17.90 -15.97 6.45
C VAL A 147 17.28 -16.66 7.66
N ASN A 148 15.96 -16.62 7.80
CA ASN A 148 15.21 -17.20 8.92
C ASN A 148 13.76 -17.52 8.50
N ASP A 149 12.93 -18.03 9.41
CA ASP A 149 11.52 -18.36 9.11
C ASP A 149 10.65 -17.12 8.85
N LYS A 150 11.14 -15.93 9.16
CA LYS A 150 10.50 -14.66 8.80
C LYS A 150 10.87 -14.31 7.36
N PRO A 151 10.10 -13.46 6.67
CA PRO A 151 10.45 -13.01 5.33
C PRO A 151 11.60 -11.98 5.39
N GLU A 152 12.75 -12.33 5.98
CA GLU A 152 13.96 -11.53 6.00
C GLU A 152 14.98 -12.12 5.02
N PHE A 153 15.70 -11.25 4.32
CA PHE A 153 16.59 -11.65 3.23
C PHE A 153 17.99 -11.09 3.40
N ASP A 154 18.97 -11.81 2.87
CA ASP A 154 20.34 -11.32 2.65
C ASP A 154 20.74 -11.52 1.19
N LEU A 155 21.70 -10.72 0.72
CA LEU A 155 22.36 -10.96 -0.56
C LEU A 155 23.24 -12.22 -0.49
N THR A 156 23.24 -12.96 -1.59
CA THR A 156 24.31 -13.94 -1.89
C THR A 156 25.50 -13.22 -2.51
N ASP A 157 26.67 -13.84 -2.55
CA ASP A 157 27.86 -13.25 -3.19
C ASP A 157 27.59 -12.89 -4.66
N LYS A 158 26.84 -13.76 -5.37
CA LYS A 158 26.36 -13.50 -6.73
C LYS A 158 25.42 -12.29 -6.78
N GLY A 159 24.48 -12.22 -5.84
CA GLY A 159 23.53 -11.12 -5.75
C GLY A 159 24.21 -9.79 -5.50
N GLU A 160 25.22 -9.74 -4.64
CA GLU A 160 25.98 -8.53 -4.34
C GLU A 160 26.67 -7.97 -5.59
N ILE A 161 27.38 -8.83 -6.33
CA ILE A 161 28.05 -8.44 -7.59
C ILE A 161 27.05 -7.89 -8.60
N ILE A 162 25.92 -8.56 -8.81
CA ILE A 162 24.93 -8.15 -9.81
C ILE A 162 24.22 -6.86 -9.38
N MET A 163 23.82 -6.74 -8.11
CA MET A 163 23.18 -5.53 -7.60
C MET A 163 24.08 -4.29 -7.77
N MET A 164 25.38 -4.42 -7.50
CA MET A 164 26.35 -3.35 -7.74
C MET A 164 26.43 -2.98 -9.23
N ARG A 165 26.43 -3.97 -10.14
CA ARG A 165 26.40 -3.73 -11.60
C ARG A 165 25.13 -3.03 -12.06
N LEU A 166 24.00 -3.33 -11.42
CA LEU A 166 22.71 -2.68 -11.67
C LEU A 166 22.64 -1.25 -11.07
N GLY A 167 23.70 -0.78 -10.41
CA GLY A 167 23.77 0.56 -9.81
C GLY A 167 23.17 0.63 -8.40
N VAL A 168 22.84 -0.50 -7.78
CA VAL A 168 22.34 -0.54 -6.39
C VAL A 168 23.52 -0.32 -5.45
N LYS A 169 23.44 0.73 -4.63
CA LYS A 169 24.41 0.94 -3.55
C LYS A 169 24.07 -0.01 -2.41
N ILE A 170 24.95 -0.97 -2.14
CA ILE A 170 24.68 -1.97 -1.10
C ILE A 170 24.73 -1.31 0.28
N PRO A 171 23.62 -1.26 1.04
CA PRO A 171 23.62 -0.68 2.36
C PRO A 171 24.36 -1.60 3.36
N VAL A 172 24.91 -1.01 4.42
CA VAL A 172 25.53 -1.79 5.50
C VAL A 172 24.48 -2.69 6.14
N LYS A 173 24.75 -4.01 6.24
CA LYS A 173 23.79 -5.04 6.67
C LYS A 173 23.10 -4.75 8.01
N ARG A 174 23.69 -3.94 8.88
CA ARG A 174 23.03 -3.35 10.06
C ARG A 174 23.54 -1.94 10.30
N ARG A 175 22.67 -0.93 10.14
CA ARG A 175 22.94 0.44 10.59
C ARG A 175 21.70 0.95 11.31
N HIS A 176 21.82 1.26 12.61
CA HIS A 176 20.81 1.95 13.42
C HIS A 176 19.38 1.38 13.29
N GLY A 177 19.19 0.08 13.58
CA GLY A 177 17.85 -0.51 13.71
C GLY A 177 17.03 -0.67 12.41
N ARG A 178 17.53 -0.21 11.26
CA ARG A 178 16.86 -0.42 9.97
C ARG A 178 17.16 -1.81 9.42
N ILE A 179 16.11 -2.59 9.13
CA ILE A 179 16.22 -3.94 8.56
C ILE A 179 16.85 -3.85 7.17
N PHE A 180 17.84 -4.71 6.90
CA PHE A 180 18.58 -4.73 5.63
C PHE A 180 17.65 -4.99 4.44
N ALA A 181 16.97 -6.14 4.44
CA ALA A 181 15.99 -6.53 3.44
C ALA A 181 14.91 -7.44 4.08
N TYR A 182 13.65 -7.20 3.76
CA TYR A 182 12.53 -8.05 4.21
C TYR A 182 11.36 -8.03 3.20
N GLY A 183 10.46 -8.98 3.31
CA GLY A 183 9.23 -9.07 2.54
C GLY A 183 8.17 -8.17 3.17
N CYS A 184 7.93 -7.02 2.54
CA CYS A 184 6.84 -6.15 2.92
C CYS A 184 5.59 -6.58 2.16
N ARG A 185 4.47 -6.73 2.88
CA ARG A 185 3.24 -7.29 2.31
C ARG A 185 2.55 -6.27 1.42
N ASP A 186 2.36 -6.63 0.17
CA ASP A 186 1.64 -5.86 -0.81
C ASP A 186 0.12 -5.98 -0.58
N LEU A 187 -0.56 -4.84 -0.41
CA LEU A 187 -2.01 -4.84 -0.17
C LEU A 187 -2.83 -5.26 -1.41
N THR A 188 -2.36 -4.96 -2.63
CA THR A 188 -3.12 -5.27 -3.86
C THR A 188 -2.83 -6.69 -4.35
N GLU A 189 -1.57 -7.11 -4.32
CA GLU A 189 -1.15 -8.44 -4.80
C GLU A 189 -1.30 -9.54 -3.73
N LYS A 190 -1.46 -9.17 -2.45
CA LYS A 190 -1.47 -10.07 -1.28
C LYS A 190 -0.19 -10.90 -1.11
N GLU A 191 0.90 -10.46 -1.73
CA GLU A 191 2.21 -11.11 -1.83
C GLU A 191 3.30 -10.21 -1.25
N PHE A 192 4.54 -10.71 -1.11
CA PHE A 192 5.65 -9.89 -0.62
C PHE A 192 6.38 -9.15 -1.75
N HIS A 193 6.71 -7.89 -1.52
CA HIS A 193 7.70 -7.12 -2.28
C HIS A 193 8.91 -6.79 -1.42
N LEU A 194 10.03 -6.39 -2.04
CA LEU A 194 11.28 -6.11 -1.32
C LEU A 194 11.19 -4.78 -0.55
N GLY A 195 11.19 -4.87 0.79
CA GLY A 195 11.32 -3.74 1.71
C GLY A 195 12.70 -3.66 2.36
N GLY A 196 12.89 -2.67 3.24
CA GLY A 196 14.14 -2.46 3.97
C GLY A 196 15.09 -1.49 3.27
N SER A 197 16.31 -1.36 3.80
CA SER A 197 17.33 -0.48 3.18
C SER A 197 17.70 -0.91 1.76
N LEU A 198 17.76 -2.21 1.47
CA LEU A 198 18.05 -2.72 0.15
C LEU A 198 16.93 -2.40 -0.84
N GLY A 199 15.66 -2.56 -0.44
CA GLY A 199 14.50 -2.19 -1.27
C GLY A 199 14.50 -0.70 -1.67
N SER A 200 14.96 0.17 -0.77
CA SER A 200 15.13 1.60 -1.04
C SER A 200 16.22 1.87 -2.09
N GLU A 201 17.38 1.22 -1.95
CA GLU A 201 18.49 1.38 -2.91
C GLU A 201 18.19 0.76 -4.28
N VAL A 202 17.42 -0.34 -4.32
CA VAL A 202 16.90 -0.91 -5.57
C VAL A 202 15.98 0.08 -6.28
N MET A 203 15.08 0.73 -5.55
CA MET A 203 14.20 1.74 -6.13
C MET A 203 15.00 2.95 -6.66
N LYS A 204 16.03 3.41 -5.93
CA LYS A 204 16.91 4.50 -6.40
C LYS A 204 17.69 4.11 -7.65
N ALA A 205 18.16 2.87 -7.75
CA ALA A 205 18.86 2.39 -8.93
C ALA A 205 17.94 2.35 -10.17
N LEU A 206 16.68 1.92 -10.01
CA LEU A 206 15.68 1.97 -11.08
C LEU A 206 15.40 3.41 -11.56
N ILE A 207 15.34 4.36 -10.63
CA ILE A 207 15.19 5.79 -10.96
C ILE A 207 16.44 6.30 -11.70
N GLY A 208 17.63 6.02 -11.15
CA GLY A 208 18.91 6.44 -11.74
C GLY A 208 19.18 5.84 -13.12
N GLY A 209 18.67 4.63 -13.39
CA GLY A 209 18.71 3.97 -14.70
C GLY A 209 17.62 4.42 -15.67
N GLY A 210 16.70 5.31 -15.25
CA GLY A 210 15.60 5.81 -16.07
C GLY A 210 14.55 4.75 -16.42
N PHE A 211 14.38 3.73 -15.57
CA PHE A 211 13.32 2.72 -15.73
C PHE A 211 12.00 3.20 -15.14
N ILE A 212 12.09 4.00 -14.08
CA ILE A 212 10.91 4.57 -13.42
C ILE A 212 11.15 6.05 -13.08
N SER A 213 10.08 6.84 -13.03
CA SER A 213 10.12 8.20 -12.49
C SER A 213 9.10 8.38 -11.36
N LEU A 214 9.47 9.23 -10.41
CA LEU A 214 8.57 9.73 -9.38
C LEU A 214 8.01 11.08 -9.81
N HIS A 215 6.71 11.26 -9.65
CA HIS A 215 6.10 12.59 -9.73
C HIS A 215 6.27 13.32 -8.39
N GLU A 216 6.52 14.62 -8.42
CA GLU A 216 6.70 15.43 -7.21
C GLU A 216 5.53 15.24 -6.24
N ASN A 217 5.86 15.02 -4.96
CA ASN A 217 4.92 14.81 -3.86
C ASN A 217 3.91 13.65 -4.03
N SER A 218 4.13 12.72 -4.97
CA SER A 218 3.23 11.60 -5.23
C SER A 218 3.84 10.24 -4.87
N ARG A 219 2.97 9.27 -4.54
CA ARG A 219 3.33 7.84 -4.42
C ARG A 219 3.22 7.09 -5.75
N ILE A 220 2.83 7.80 -6.81
CA ILE A 220 2.67 7.26 -8.15
C ILE A 220 4.05 7.14 -8.79
N ILE A 221 4.29 5.96 -9.35
CA ILE A 221 5.47 5.64 -10.14
C ILE A 221 5.03 5.51 -11.58
N THR A 222 5.74 6.21 -12.47
CA THR A 222 5.60 6.01 -13.91
C THR A 222 6.70 5.07 -14.37
N VAL A 223 6.32 3.93 -14.93
CA VAL A 223 7.25 3.00 -15.57
C VAL A 223 7.59 3.55 -16.95
N ILE A 224 8.84 3.95 -17.15
CA ILE A 224 9.38 4.49 -18.41
C ILE A 224 9.84 3.35 -19.32
N LYS A 225 10.47 2.33 -18.74
CA LYS A 225 10.96 1.13 -19.43
C LYS A 225 10.52 -0.11 -18.67
N PRO A 226 10.30 -1.26 -19.33
CA PRO A 226 9.97 -2.50 -18.63
C PRO A 226 11.01 -2.84 -17.57
N ILE A 227 10.58 -3.03 -16.32
CA ILE A 227 11.49 -3.36 -15.20
C ILE A 227 12.18 -4.71 -15.41
N LYS A 228 11.56 -5.63 -16.14
CA LYS A 228 12.20 -6.89 -16.55
C LYS A 228 13.51 -6.67 -17.32
N ASP A 229 13.60 -5.61 -18.13
CA ASP A 229 14.80 -5.32 -18.91
C ASP A 229 15.95 -4.81 -18.01
N TRP A 230 15.63 -4.31 -16.81
CA TRP A 230 16.64 -3.93 -15.80
C TRP A 230 17.35 -5.15 -15.19
N ILE A 231 16.71 -6.33 -15.17
CA ILE A 231 17.22 -7.54 -14.51
C ILE A 231 17.67 -8.65 -15.48
N GLU A 232 17.69 -8.34 -16.78
CA GLU A 232 18.14 -9.22 -17.88
C GLU A 232 19.64 -9.10 -18.21
N VAL A 233 20.42 -8.45 -17.33
CA VAL A 233 21.89 -8.30 -17.41
C VAL A 233 22.64 -9.59 -17.10
#